data_AF-A0A963X8I0-F1
#
_entry.id   AF-A0A963X8I0-F1
#
_cell.length_a   1.000
_cell.length_b   1.000
_cell.length_c   1.000
_cell.angle_alpha   90.00
_cell.angle_beta   90.00
_cell.angle_gamma   90.00
#
_symmetry.space_group_name_H-M   'P 1'
#
loop_
_entity.id
_entity.type
_entity.pdbx_description
1 polymer ?
#
loop_
_entity_poly.entity_id
_entity_poly.type
_entity_poly.pdbx_seq_one_letter_code
_entity_poly.pdbx_strand_id
1 'polypeptide(L)' 'HTVDLANIPRFNESEGHGPKRAHPVADYFDDLSMHLVYEIYKRDFVLFKYDFENPANKMPVGGIDLDEVHAKLGG' A
#
# COMPACT_ATOMS: atom_id res chain seq x y z
N HIS A 1 -16.20 27.47 -5.29
CA HIS A 1 -14.93 27.88 -4.64
C HIS A 1 -13.82 27.00 -5.15
N THR A 2 -12.80 27.58 -5.80
CA THR A 2 -11.59 26.88 -6.24
C THR A 2 -10.65 26.74 -5.05
N VAL A 3 -10.39 25.51 -4.64
CA VAL A 3 -9.49 25.20 -3.53
C VAL A 3 -8.04 25.40 -4.01
N ASP A 4 -7.29 26.22 -3.30
CA ASP A 4 -5.87 26.46 -3.57
C ASP A 4 -5.01 25.40 -2.89
N LEU A 5 -4.57 24.43 -3.68
CA LEU A 5 -3.77 23.29 -3.24
C LEU A 5 -2.38 23.67 -2.70
N ALA A 6 -1.87 24.86 -3.02
CA ALA A 6 -0.57 25.33 -2.55
C ALA A 6 -0.58 25.73 -1.07
N ASN A 7 -1.75 26.14 -0.57
CA ASN A 7 -1.92 26.60 0.81
C ASN A 7 -2.38 25.50 1.78
N ILE A 8 -2.54 24.26 1.29
CA ILE A 8 -2.96 23.13 2.13
C ILE A 8 -1.71 22.57 2.84
N PRO A 9 -1.65 22.60 4.18
CA PRO A 9 -0.54 22.03 4.93
C PRO A 9 -0.44 20.53 4.69
N ARG A 10 0.68 20.09 4.12
CA ARG A 10 0.96 18.67 3.86
C ARG A 10 1.49 18.04 5.13
N PHE A 11 0.63 17.30 5.82
CA PHE A 11 0.95 16.65 7.09
C PHE A 11 1.90 15.44 7.00
N ASN A 12 2.51 15.18 5.83
CA ASN A 12 3.34 13.99 5.62
C ASN A 12 4.64 14.31 4.88
N GLU A 13 5.53 15.06 5.53
CA GLU A 13 6.93 15.23 5.07
C GLU A 13 7.86 14.12 5.60
N SER A 14 7.32 13.06 6.23
CA SER A 14 8.11 12.10 6.99
C SER A 14 8.95 11.12 6.16
N GLU A 15 8.70 10.97 4.85
CA GLU A 15 9.50 10.05 4.01
C GLU A 15 10.99 10.46 3.89
N GLY A 16 11.32 11.73 4.15
CA GLY A 16 12.68 12.27 4.00
C GLY A 16 13.48 12.46 5.30
N HIS A 17 12.82 12.42 6.46
CA HIS A 17 13.44 12.81 7.74
C HIS A 17 13.79 11.63 8.66
N GLY A 18 13.40 10.41 8.30
CA GLY A 18 13.81 9.18 8.98
C GLY A 18 15.15 8.64 8.44
N PRO A 19 15.90 7.85 9.22
CA PRO A 19 17.03 7.09 8.69
C PRO A 19 16.58 6.31 7.46
N LYS A 20 17.34 6.43 6.35
CA LYS A 20 17.09 5.57 5.19
C LYS A 20 17.12 4.12 5.65
N ARG A 21 16.16 3.33 5.13
CA ARG A 21 16.02 1.92 5.46
C ARG A 21 17.38 1.22 5.33
N ALA A 22 17.83 0.56 6.41
CA ALA A 22 19.15 -0.07 6.46
C ALA A 22 19.24 -1.35 5.61
N HIS A 23 18.10 -2.02 5.40
CA HIS A 23 17.99 -3.26 4.64
C HIS A 23 16.99 -3.11 3.48
N PRO A 24 17.01 -3.93 2.42
CA PRO A 24 15.90 -4.09 1.48
C PRO A 24 14.55 -4.35 2.18
N VAL A 25 13.42 -4.05 1.52
CA VAL A 25 12.09 -4.36 2.12
C VAL A 25 11.95 -5.85 2.38
N ALA A 26 12.34 -6.66 1.41
CA ALA A 26 12.18 -8.11 1.46
C ALA A 26 12.86 -8.75 2.68
N ASP A 27 13.97 -8.19 3.17
CA ASP A 27 14.70 -8.69 4.33
C ASP A 27 13.90 -8.60 5.66
N TYR A 28 12.82 -7.82 5.69
CA TYR A 28 11.91 -7.75 6.85
C TYR A 28 10.78 -8.79 6.79
N PHE A 29 10.66 -9.53 5.68
CA PHE A 29 9.56 -10.45 5.40
C PHE A 29 10.08 -11.89 5.23
N ASP A 30 10.33 -12.56 6.34
CA ASP A 30 10.57 -13.99 6.39
C ASP A 30 9.29 -14.83 6.14
N ASP A 31 9.42 -16.15 6.04
CA ASP A 31 8.29 -17.05 5.73
C ASP A 31 7.08 -16.87 6.67
N LEU A 32 7.34 -16.68 7.97
CA LEU A 32 6.28 -16.52 8.97
C LEU A 32 5.57 -15.17 8.82
N SER A 33 6.33 -14.08 8.70
CA SER A 33 5.76 -12.74 8.54
C SER A 33 5.03 -12.60 7.21
N MET A 34 5.55 -13.19 6.14
CA MET A 34 4.85 -13.33 4.86
C MET A 34 3.50 -14.04 5.05
N HIS A 35 3.49 -15.20 5.71
CA HIS A 35 2.24 -15.92 5.97
C HIS A 35 1.22 -15.08 6.75
N LEU A 36 1.65 -14.40 7.81
CA LEU A 36 0.77 -13.55 8.62
C LEU A 36 0.21 -12.37 7.83
N VAL A 37 1.04 -11.70 7.03
CA VAL A 37 0.63 -10.58 6.19
C VAL A 37 -0.39 -11.04 5.15
N TYR A 38 -0.19 -12.22 4.57
CA TYR A 38 -1.18 -12.81 3.67
C TYR A 38 -2.50 -13.03 4.38
N GLU A 39 -2.51 -13.73 5.52
CA GLU A 39 -3.76 -14.05 6.23
C GLU A 39 -4.54 -12.78 6.66
N ILE A 40 -3.84 -11.73 7.06
CA ILE A 40 -4.46 -10.45 7.46
C ILE A 40 -5.00 -9.70 6.24
N TYR A 41 -4.25 -9.62 5.14
CA TYR A 41 -4.52 -8.70 4.03
C TYR A 41 -4.87 -9.38 2.69
N LYS A 42 -5.12 -10.69 2.68
CA LYS A 42 -5.43 -11.46 1.45
C LYS A 42 -6.50 -10.81 0.59
N ARG A 43 -7.58 -10.33 1.22
CA ARG A 43 -8.70 -9.70 0.51
C ARG A 43 -8.26 -8.40 -0.18
N ASP A 44 -7.38 -7.64 0.46
CA ASP A 44 -6.90 -6.35 -0.04
C ASP A 44 -5.92 -6.54 -1.19
N PHE A 45 -5.00 -7.51 -1.09
CA PHE A 45 -4.13 -7.89 -2.21
C PHE A 45 -4.94 -8.19 -3.49
N VAL A 46 -6.03 -8.96 -3.34
CA VAL A 46 -6.89 -9.35 -4.47
C VAL A 46 -7.74 -8.17 -4.99
N LEU A 47 -8.28 -7.35 -4.09
CA LEU A 47 -9.16 -6.25 -4.45
C LEU A 47 -8.38 -5.12 -5.13
N PHE A 48 -7.22 -4.76 -4.59
CA PHE A 48 -6.40 -3.66 -5.09
C PHE A 48 -5.29 -4.12 -6.06
N LYS A 49 -5.28 -5.40 -6.42
CA LYS A 49 -4.36 -6.01 -7.39
C LYS A 49 -2.88 -5.83 -7.03
N TYR A 50 -2.50 -6.12 -5.78
CA TYR A 50 -1.11 -6.14 -5.35
C TYR A 50 -0.53 -7.56 -5.39
N ASP A 51 0.75 -7.64 -5.72
CA ASP A 51 1.51 -8.89 -5.67
C ASP A 51 2.01 -9.14 -4.25
N PHE A 52 1.43 -10.14 -3.60
CA PHE A 52 1.88 -10.58 -2.29
C PHE A 52 3.24 -11.29 -2.35
N GLU A 53 3.56 -12.01 -3.42
CA GLU A 53 4.77 -12.84 -3.50
C GLU A 53 6.04 -11.99 -3.59
N ASN A 54 5.91 -10.72 -3.97
CA ASN A 54 7.01 -9.77 -4.07
C ASN A 54 6.83 -8.57 -3.11
N PRO A 55 7.23 -8.68 -1.84
CA PRO A 55 7.11 -7.58 -0.86
C PRO A 55 7.94 -6.34 -1.22
N ALA A 56 8.86 -6.43 -2.19
CA ALA A 56 9.60 -5.27 -2.68
C ALA A 56 8.84 -4.46 -3.74
N ASN A 57 7.79 -5.02 -4.35
CA ASN A 57 6.97 -4.32 -5.32
C ASN A 57 5.96 -3.39 -4.63
N LYS A 58 6.16 -2.09 -4.79
CA LYS A 58 5.29 -1.06 -4.23
C LYS A 58 4.08 -0.73 -5.11
N MET A 59 4.02 -1.27 -6.32
CA MET A 59 3.00 -0.94 -7.31
C MET A 59 2.01 -2.10 -7.50
N PRO A 60 0.73 -1.81 -7.77
CA PRO A 60 -0.21 -2.85 -8.15
C PRO A 60 0.21 -3.49 -9.48
N VAL A 61 -0.10 -4.77 -9.64
CA VAL A 61 0.14 -5.53 -10.89
C VAL A 61 -0.93 -5.30 -11.95
N GLY A 62 -2.01 -4.60 -11.60
CA GLY A 62 -3.11 -4.30 -12.53
C GLY A 62 -3.90 -3.05 -12.14
N GLY A 63 -4.80 -2.65 -13.03
CA GLY A 63 -5.73 -1.55 -12.75
C GLY A 63 -6.73 -1.92 -11.66
N ILE A 64 -7.12 -0.94 -10.84
CA ILE A 64 -8.14 -1.10 -9.81
C ILE A 64 -9.52 -1.03 -10.48
N ASP A 65 -10.37 -2.02 -10.18
CA ASP A 65 -11.78 -1.98 -10.55
C ASP A 65 -12.55 -1.17 -9.50
N LEU A 66 -12.87 0.08 -9.83
CA LEU A 66 -13.56 0.99 -8.92
C LEU A 66 -15.00 0.55 -8.63
N ASP A 67 -15.66 -0.12 -9.57
CA ASP A 67 -17.02 -0.63 -9.36
C ASP A 67 -17.00 -1.80 -8.38
N GLU A 68 -16.01 -2.71 -8.51
CA GLU A 68 -15.76 -3.80 -7.56
C GLU A 68 -15.45 -3.27 -6.15
N VAL A 69 -14.59 -2.24 -6.06
CA VAL A 69 -14.22 -1.60 -4.79
C VAL A 69 -15.43 -0.95 -4.13
N HIS A 70 -16.22 -0.15 -4.87
CA HIS A 70 -17.42 0.49 -4.34
C HIS A 70 -18.47 -0.55 -3.92
N ALA A 71 -18.66 -1.63 -4.68
CA ALA A 71 -19.59 -2.69 -4.30
C ALA A 71 -19.16 -3.41 -3.00
N LYS A 72 -17.86 -3.56 -2.76
CA LYS A 72 -17.32 -4.28 -1.59
C LYS A 72 -17.12 -3.42 -0.35
N LEU A 73 -16.86 -2.12 -0.51
CA LEU A 73 -16.50 -1.20 0.58
C LEU A 73 -17.46 -0.02 0.73
N GLY A 74 -18.34 0.22 -0.24
CA GLY A 74 -19.10 1.47 -0.39
C GLY A 74 -20.22 1.70 0.62
N GLY A 75 -20.83 0.64 1.17
CA GLY A 75 -21.92 0.77 2.14
C GLY A 75 -23.21 1.31 1.56
#